data_AF-A0A660Y1S5-F1
#
_entry.id   AF-A0A660Y1S5-F1
#
_cell.length_a   1.000
_cell.length_b   1.000
_cell.length_c   1.000
_cell.angle_alpha   90.00
_cell.angle_beta   90.00
_cell.angle_gamma   90.00
#
_symmetry.space_group_name_H-M   'P 1'
#
loop_
_entity.id
_entity.type
_entity.pdbx_description
1 polymer ?
#
loop_
_entity_poly.entity_id
_entity_poly.type
_entity_poly.pdbx_seq_one_letter_code
_entity_poly.pdbx_strand_id
1 'polypeptide(L)'
;TSGEAKSFQLTLTVNEYAAIHGLSIESGTRFDPEIGKRSWLSYFIGNNLDDTIPFIDQIRQEWNDMGDNKKDAQWRMDGGLNKFIVSYEAATRNMRFRFGKAERQKTIEIKNDGANYLINGGWLRELVFLRVHRSQYDDVRMDVRLNRDTIPEGIRAESMLDITMMKSCHFYIFQCFSYPITRESFIELKAVHKSVKLLNATGFLFLAHRPHRGFIERAKDYGINVIYGRRIPNFSL
;
A
#
# COMPACT_ATOMS: atom_id res chain seq x y z
N THR A 1 51.07 -6.99 2.50
CA THR A 1 49.84 -7.77 2.75
C THR A 1 48.67 -6.81 2.86
N SER A 2 48.04 -6.49 1.73
CA SER A 2 46.82 -5.66 1.70
C SER A 2 45.64 -6.54 2.14
N GLY A 3 45.24 -6.40 3.40
CA GLY A 3 44.03 -7.06 3.91
C GLY A 3 42.81 -6.42 3.28
N GLU A 4 42.27 -7.02 2.23
CA GLU A 4 40.89 -6.77 1.83
C GLU A 4 39.99 -7.27 2.96
N ALA A 5 39.47 -6.33 3.76
CA ALA A 5 38.38 -6.61 4.67
C ALA A 5 37.17 -6.98 3.82
N LYS A 6 36.90 -8.28 3.67
CA LYS A 6 35.61 -8.75 3.17
C LYS A 6 34.54 -8.23 4.13
N SER A 7 33.87 -7.15 3.77
CA SER A 7 32.68 -6.70 4.48
C SER A 7 31.62 -7.77 4.28
N PHE A 8 31.39 -8.61 5.29
CA PHE A 8 30.22 -9.46 5.32
C PHE A 8 28.99 -8.54 5.41
N GLN A 9 28.33 -8.30 4.28
CA GLN A 9 26.99 -7.75 4.28
C GLN A 9 26.05 -8.86 4.74
N LEU A 10 25.73 -8.84 6.02
CA LEU A 10 24.74 -9.73 6.60
C LEU A 10 23.36 -9.21 6.18
N THR A 11 22.85 -9.71 5.07
CA THR A 11 21.54 -9.33 4.56
C THR A 11 20.49 -10.24 5.19
N LEU A 12 19.82 -9.75 6.24
CA LEU A 12 18.65 -10.42 6.79
C LEU A 12 17.45 -10.23 5.86
N THR A 13 16.63 -11.25 5.73
CA THR A 13 15.29 -11.16 5.13
C THR A 13 14.29 -10.61 6.14
N VAL A 14 13.12 -10.20 5.64
CA VAL A 14 11.98 -9.77 6.48
C VAL A 14 11.58 -10.88 7.46
N ASN A 15 11.58 -12.14 7.02
CA ASN A 15 11.19 -13.28 7.85
C ASN A 15 12.22 -13.57 8.95
N GLU A 16 13.51 -13.58 8.61
CA GLU A 16 14.58 -13.79 9.59
C GLU A 16 14.60 -12.68 10.63
N TYR A 17 14.41 -11.43 10.19
CA TYR A 17 14.33 -10.31 11.11
C TYR A 17 13.13 -10.43 12.06
N ALA A 18 11.94 -10.74 11.55
CA ALA A 18 10.76 -10.94 12.39
C ALA A 18 10.95 -12.10 13.39
N ALA A 19 11.59 -13.20 12.97
CA ALA A 19 11.88 -14.35 13.82
C ALA A 19 12.83 -14.01 14.98
N ILE A 20 13.82 -13.14 14.77
CA ILE A 20 14.71 -12.63 15.84
C ILE A 20 13.91 -11.89 16.93
N HIS A 21 12.81 -11.23 16.54
CA HIS A 21 11.87 -10.57 17.45
C HIS A 21 10.77 -11.50 17.98
N GLY A 22 10.90 -12.82 17.78
CA GLY A 22 9.97 -13.82 18.27
C GLY A 22 8.65 -13.91 17.50
N LEU A 23 8.56 -13.31 16.31
CA LEU A 23 7.36 -13.33 15.48
C LEU A 23 7.51 -14.28 14.30
N SER A 24 6.39 -14.84 13.85
CA SER A 24 6.32 -15.60 12.60
C SER A 24 5.51 -14.84 11.54
N ILE A 25 5.92 -14.98 10.28
CA ILE A 25 5.22 -14.42 9.12
C ILE A 25 4.56 -15.58 8.37
N GLU A 26 3.24 -15.53 8.26
CA GLU A 26 2.43 -16.53 7.56
C GLU A 26 2.49 -16.34 6.04
N SER A 27 2.42 -15.08 5.59
CA SER A 27 2.43 -14.75 4.17
C SER A 27 3.02 -13.36 3.92
N GLY A 28 3.46 -13.13 2.69
CA GLY A 28 3.91 -11.84 2.19
C GLY A 28 4.36 -11.98 0.74
N THR A 29 3.89 -11.09 -0.11
CA THR A 29 4.08 -11.14 -1.56
C THR A 29 5.34 -10.36 -1.95
N ARG A 30 6.28 -11.04 -2.60
CA ARG A 30 7.42 -10.38 -3.26
C ARG A 30 6.98 -9.78 -4.59
N PHE A 31 7.85 -8.99 -5.23
CA PHE A 31 7.54 -8.46 -6.55
C PHE A 31 7.21 -9.60 -7.51
N ASP A 32 6.06 -9.47 -8.19
CA ASP A 32 5.61 -10.42 -9.20
C ASP A 32 5.27 -9.69 -10.52
N PRO A 33 5.20 -10.42 -11.65
CA PRO A 33 4.90 -9.82 -12.95
C PRO A 33 3.52 -9.15 -13.05
N GLU A 34 2.54 -9.56 -12.24
CA GLU A 34 1.20 -8.97 -12.25
C GLU A 34 1.20 -7.57 -11.63
N ILE A 35 1.95 -7.35 -10.54
CA ILE A 35 2.24 -6.01 -10.01
C ILE A 35 2.93 -5.16 -11.09
N GLY A 36 3.89 -5.75 -11.81
CA GLY A 36 4.57 -5.09 -12.94
C GLY A 36 3.61 -4.64 -14.04
N LYS A 37 2.63 -5.46 -14.42
CA LYS A 37 1.60 -5.14 -15.41
C LYS A 37 0.69 -3.98 -14.96
N ARG A 38 0.31 -3.96 -13.68
CA ARG A 38 -0.56 -2.92 -13.09
C ARG A 38 0.16 -1.64 -12.71
N SER A 39 1.50 -1.64 -12.67
CA SER A 39 2.31 -0.49 -12.26
C SER A 39 1.90 0.83 -12.90
N TRP A 40 1.63 0.87 -14.21
CA TRP A 40 1.20 2.07 -14.92
C TRP A 40 -0.11 2.65 -14.40
N LEU A 41 -1.04 1.80 -13.95
CA LEU A 41 -2.30 2.22 -13.36
C LEU A 41 -2.06 2.77 -11.95
N SER A 42 -1.27 2.08 -11.11
CA SER A 42 -0.91 2.53 -9.77
C SER A 42 -0.19 3.89 -9.81
N TYR A 43 0.74 4.07 -10.75
CA TYR A 43 1.40 5.36 -11.00
C TYR A 43 0.47 6.42 -11.58
N PHE A 44 -0.48 6.05 -12.45
CA PHE A 44 -1.45 7.01 -12.98
C PHE A 44 -2.32 7.58 -11.85
N ILE A 45 -2.88 6.72 -10.98
CA ILE A 45 -3.67 7.15 -9.83
C ILE A 45 -2.81 8.00 -8.90
N GLY A 46 -1.62 7.51 -8.53
CA GLY A 46 -0.70 8.21 -7.62
C GLY A 46 -0.23 9.59 -8.09
N ASN A 47 -0.09 9.81 -9.40
CA ASN A 47 0.33 11.10 -9.95
C ASN A 47 -0.83 12.08 -10.14
N ASN A 48 -2.08 11.63 -10.08
CA ASN A 48 -3.28 12.43 -10.32
C ASN A 48 -4.25 12.35 -9.13
N LEU A 49 -3.72 12.18 -7.91
CA LEU A 49 -4.52 11.93 -6.70
C LEU A 49 -5.64 12.95 -6.49
N ASP A 50 -5.37 14.23 -6.73
CA ASP A 50 -6.33 15.31 -6.52
C ASP A 50 -7.63 15.11 -7.34
N ASP A 51 -7.53 14.51 -8.53
CA ASP A 51 -8.67 14.22 -9.40
C ASP A 51 -9.18 12.78 -9.20
N THR A 52 -8.27 11.81 -9.08
CA THR A 52 -8.64 10.38 -9.08
C THR A 52 -9.22 9.92 -7.75
N ILE A 53 -8.83 10.50 -6.62
CA ILE A 53 -9.30 10.06 -5.31
C ILE A 53 -10.80 10.36 -5.12
N PRO A 54 -11.30 11.58 -5.38
CA PRO A 54 -12.74 11.85 -5.34
C PRO A 54 -13.54 10.90 -6.25
N PHE A 55 -13.02 10.60 -7.44
CA PHE A 55 -13.65 9.67 -8.37
C PHE A 55 -13.67 8.23 -7.83
N ILE A 56 -12.57 7.75 -7.23
CA ILE A 56 -12.52 6.43 -6.58
C ILE A 56 -13.48 6.37 -5.39
N ASP A 57 -13.61 7.45 -4.61
CA ASP A 57 -14.55 7.52 -3.50
C ASP A 57 -16.01 7.40 -3.97
N GLN A 58 -16.35 8.05 -5.09
CA GLN A 58 -17.67 7.89 -5.73
C GLN A 58 -17.92 6.44 -6.13
N ILE A 59 -16.98 5.82 -6.85
CA ILE A 59 -17.10 4.41 -7.27
C ILE A 59 -17.25 3.52 -6.03
N ARG A 60 -16.49 3.78 -4.96
CA ARG A 60 -16.56 3.03 -3.70
C ARG A 60 -17.93 3.10 -3.07
N GLN A 61 -18.53 4.29 -3.01
CA GLN A 61 -19.86 4.46 -2.46
C GLN A 61 -20.88 3.64 -3.26
N GLU A 62 -20.91 3.81 -4.58
CA GLU A 62 -21.82 3.06 -5.46
C GLU A 62 -21.56 1.55 -5.37
N TRP A 63 -20.29 1.12 -5.29
CA TRP A 63 -19.92 -0.27 -5.11
C TRP A 63 -20.47 -0.84 -3.80
N ASN A 64 -20.39 -0.09 -2.70
CA ASN A 64 -20.92 -0.51 -1.40
C ASN A 64 -22.46 -0.56 -1.43
N ASP A 65 -23.11 0.42 -2.05
CA ASP A 65 -24.57 0.49 -2.19
C ASP A 65 -25.15 -0.69 -2.98
N MET A 66 -24.39 -1.27 -3.91
CA MET A 66 -24.80 -2.51 -4.62
C MET A 66 -24.91 -3.74 -3.70
N GLY A 67 -24.30 -3.72 -2.50
CA GLY A 67 -24.27 -4.88 -1.59
C GLY A 67 -23.70 -6.13 -2.27
N ASP A 68 -24.21 -7.31 -1.96
CA ASP A 68 -23.71 -8.56 -2.55
C ASP A 68 -24.10 -8.74 -4.03
N ASN A 69 -25.11 -8.00 -4.50
CA ASN A 69 -25.64 -8.11 -5.86
C ASN A 69 -24.93 -7.14 -6.82
N LYS A 70 -23.64 -7.37 -7.06
CA LYS A 70 -22.84 -6.56 -7.99
C LYS A 70 -23.41 -6.67 -9.42
N LYS A 71 -23.63 -5.52 -10.05
CA LYS A 71 -24.15 -5.40 -11.43
C LYS A 71 -23.11 -4.80 -12.35
N ASP A 72 -23.28 -5.01 -13.64
CA ASP A 72 -22.49 -4.33 -14.65
C ASP A 72 -22.57 -2.81 -14.45
N ALA A 73 -21.41 -2.17 -14.47
CA ALA A 73 -21.31 -0.75 -14.20
C ALA A 73 -20.16 -0.13 -14.99
N GLN A 74 -20.31 1.15 -15.32
CA GLN A 74 -19.25 1.93 -15.93
C GLN A 74 -19.23 3.33 -15.35
N TRP A 75 -18.08 3.70 -14.82
CA TRP A 75 -17.79 5.01 -14.27
C TRP A 75 -16.78 5.73 -15.16
N ARG A 76 -16.99 7.03 -15.34
CA ARG A 76 -16.12 7.88 -16.14
C ARG A 76 -15.81 9.14 -15.33
N MET A 77 -14.52 9.46 -15.21
CA MET A 77 -14.09 10.71 -14.61
C MET A 77 -14.31 11.82 -15.64
N ASP A 78 -15.31 12.66 -15.40
CA ASP A 78 -15.68 13.76 -16.30
C ASP A 78 -14.81 15.00 -16.06
N GLY A 79 -14.39 15.67 -17.13
CA GLY A 79 -13.93 17.07 -17.04
C GLY A 79 -12.42 17.38 -16.91
N GLY A 80 -11.50 16.53 -17.40
CA GLY A 80 -10.06 16.82 -17.34
C GLY A 80 -9.25 16.47 -18.61
N LEU A 81 -7.96 16.82 -18.61
CA LEU A 81 -6.98 16.39 -19.64
C LEU A 81 -6.73 14.87 -19.61
N ASN A 82 -6.95 14.24 -18.45
CA ASN A 82 -6.79 12.81 -18.24
C ASN A 82 -8.14 12.11 -18.34
N LYS A 83 -8.20 11.03 -19.11
CA LYS A 83 -9.32 10.09 -19.08
C LYS A 83 -9.04 9.05 -18.02
N PHE A 84 -10.03 8.76 -17.18
CA PHE A 84 -10.03 7.59 -16.32
C PHE A 84 -11.43 6.97 -16.33
N ILE A 85 -11.51 5.74 -16.84
CA ILE A 85 -12.76 5.02 -17.03
C ILE A 85 -12.60 3.66 -16.38
N VAL A 86 -13.53 3.33 -15.50
CA VAL A 86 -13.60 2.04 -14.81
C VAL A 86 -14.86 1.35 -15.30
N SER A 87 -14.75 0.11 -15.75
CA SER A 87 -15.90 -0.71 -16.14
C SER A 87 -15.84 -2.03 -15.40
N TYR A 88 -16.95 -2.47 -14.84
CA TYR A 88 -17.07 -3.74 -14.15
C TYR A 88 -18.09 -4.62 -14.88
N GLU A 89 -17.72 -5.86 -15.14
CA GLU A 89 -18.57 -6.91 -15.71
C GLU A 89 -18.83 -7.98 -14.63
N ALA A 90 -20.08 -8.11 -14.22
CA ALA A 90 -20.48 -8.97 -13.10
C ALA A 90 -20.34 -10.47 -13.43
N ALA A 91 -20.67 -10.85 -14.67
CA ALA A 91 -20.63 -12.25 -15.11
C ALA A 91 -19.20 -12.84 -15.02
N THR A 92 -18.20 -12.03 -15.37
CA THR A 92 -16.79 -12.44 -15.38
C THR A 92 -16.00 -11.93 -14.17
N ARG A 93 -16.63 -11.12 -13.31
CA ARG A 93 -16.00 -10.40 -12.19
C ARG A 93 -14.74 -9.65 -12.62
N ASN A 94 -14.79 -9.04 -13.81
CA ASN A 94 -13.67 -8.34 -14.40
C ASN A 94 -13.82 -6.83 -14.24
N MET A 95 -12.78 -6.16 -13.76
CA MET A 95 -12.71 -4.70 -13.74
C MET A 95 -11.69 -4.23 -14.77
N ARG A 96 -12.15 -3.46 -15.75
CA ARG A 96 -11.34 -2.84 -16.81
C ARG A 96 -11.11 -1.36 -16.50
N PHE A 97 -9.85 -0.96 -16.58
CA PHE A 97 -9.37 0.39 -16.34
C PHE A 97 -8.81 0.95 -17.63
N ARG A 98 -9.43 1.99 -18.18
CA ARG A 98 -8.90 2.75 -19.32
C ARG A 98 -8.46 4.13 -18.84
N PHE A 99 -7.19 4.44 -18.99
CA PHE A 99 -6.60 5.63 -18.37
C PHE A 99 -5.50 6.28 -19.22
N GLY A 100 -5.22 7.55 -18.96
CA GLY A 100 -4.16 8.33 -19.61
C GLY A 100 -4.69 9.54 -20.37
N LYS A 101 -3.84 10.16 -21.19
CA LYS A 101 -4.23 11.31 -22.02
C LYS A 101 -5.04 10.85 -23.22
N ALA A 102 -5.87 11.73 -23.79
CA ALA A 102 -6.75 11.41 -24.93
C ALA A 102 -6.03 10.65 -26.07
N GLU A 103 -4.81 11.07 -26.40
CA GLU A 103 -3.98 10.52 -27.49
C GLU A 103 -3.16 9.27 -27.09
N ARG A 104 -3.01 8.98 -25.80
CA ARG A 104 -2.19 7.87 -25.28
C ARG A 104 -2.88 7.22 -24.08
N GLN A 105 -3.92 6.44 -24.39
CA GLN A 105 -4.66 5.67 -23.39
C GLN A 105 -4.07 4.27 -23.25
N LYS A 106 -4.07 3.75 -22.03
CA LYS A 106 -3.77 2.36 -21.70
C LYS A 106 -5.01 1.69 -21.15
N THR A 107 -5.08 0.37 -21.33
CA THR A 107 -6.14 -0.47 -20.77
C THR A 107 -5.49 -1.57 -19.93
N ILE A 108 -5.97 -1.73 -18.70
CA ILE A 108 -5.61 -2.84 -17.80
C ILE A 108 -6.90 -3.52 -17.37
N GLU A 109 -6.86 -4.85 -17.28
CA GLU A 109 -7.97 -5.67 -16.79
C GLU A 109 -7.52 -6.44 -15.55
N ILE A 110 -8.36 -6.45 -14.52
CA ILE A 110 -8.13 -7.18 -13.27
C ILE A 110 -9.33 -8.09 -13.04
N LYS A 111 -9.11 -9.39 -13.19
CA LYS A 111 -10.11 -10.42 -12.97
C LYS A 111 -10.17 -10.79 -11.49
N ASN A 112 -11.37 -10.94 -10.94
CA ASN A 112 -11.69 -11.35 -9.57
C ASN A 112 -11.21 -10.43 -8.43
N ASP A 113 -10.22 -9.56 -8.65
CA ASP A 113 -9.59 -8.75 -7.60
C ASP A 113 -9.68 -7.23 -7.85
N GLY A 114 -10.41 -6.80 -8.88
CA GLY A 114 -10.50 -5.38 -9.26
C GLY A 114 -11.00 -4.46 -8.14
N ALA A 115 -11.94 -4.93 -7.32
CA ALA A 115 -12.46 -4.17 -6.19
C ALA A 115 -11.42 -4.03 -5.07
N ASN A 116 -10.68 -5.08 -4.74
CA ASN A 116 -9.62 -4.99 -3.74
C ASN A 116 -8.50 -4.05 -4.20
N TYR A 117 -8.16 -4.11 -5.49
CA TYR A 117 -7.19 -3.21 -6.10
C TYR A 117 -7.64 -1.75 -6.05
N LEU A 118 -8.82 -1.41 -6.58
CA LEU A 118 -9.27 -0.02 -6.70
C LEU A 118 -9.87 0.51 -5.39
N ILE A 119 -10.86 -0.19 -4.87
CA ILE A 119 -11.74 0.28 -3.79
C ILE A 119 -11.05 0.14 -2.44
N ASN A 120 -10.35 -0.99 -2.22
CA ASN A 120 -9.66 -1.29 -0.97
C ASN A 120 -8.20 -0.83 -0.92
N GLY A 121 -7.78 0.02 -1.86
CA GLY A 121 -6.47 0.67 -1.82
C GLY A 121 -5.30 -0.19 -2.26
N GLY A 122 -5.53 -1.33 -2.92
CA GLY A 122 -4.43 -2.14 -3.48
C GLY A 122 -3.54 -1.34 -4.43
N TRP A 123 -4.10 -0.39 -5.18
CA TRP A 123 -3.32 0.53 -6.03
C TRP A 123 -2.32 1.38 -5.22
N LEU A 124 -2.66 1.78 -3.99
CA LEU A 124 -1.79 2.58 -3.13
C LEU A 124 -0.68 1.70 -2.56
N ARG A 125 -1.03 0.50 -2.09
CA ARG A 125 -0.04 -0.50 -1.63
C ARG A 125 0.96 -0.82 -2.74
N GLU A 126 0.49 -1.12 -3.94
CA GLU A 126 1.38 -1.38 -5.08
C GLU A 126 2.24 -0.17 -5.44
N LEU A 127 1.68 1.05 -5.45
CA LEU A 127 2.46 2.25 -5.72
C LEU A 127 3.60 2.40 -4.71
N VAL A 128 3.30 2.30 -3.41
CA VAL A 128 4.32 2.43 -2.36
C VAL A 128 5.35 1.31 -2.46
N PHE A 129 4.90 0.07 -2.67
CA PHE A 129 5.75 -1.09 -2.91
C PHE A 129 6.73 -0.82 -4.06
N LEU A 130 6.24 -0.36 -5.21
CA LEU A 130 7.06 0.01 -6.37
C LEU A 130 8.02 1.19 -6.10
N ARG A 131 7.67 2.11 -5.18
CA ARG A 131 8.55 3.23 -4.80
C ARG A 131 9.72 2.80 -3.92
N VAL A 132 9.53 1.80 -3.06
CA VAL A 132 10.55 1.30 -2.14
C VAL A 132 11.33 0.11 -2.70
N HIS A 133 10.72 -0.66 -3.60
CA HIS A 133 11.36 -1.74 -4.32
C HIS A 133 12.25 -1.21 -5.46
N ARG A 134 13.49 -0.84 -5.11
CA ARG A 134 14.48 -0.26 -6.05
C ARG A 134 15.69 -1.13 -6.32
N SER A 135 15.98 -2.10 -5.45
CA SER A 135 17.20 -2.90 -5.46
C SER A 135 16.85 -4.38 -5.40
N GLN A 136 17.65 -5.21 -6.07
CA GLN A 136 17.54 -6.68 -5.98
C GLN A 136 17.98 -7.21 -4.61
N TYR A 137 18.69 -6.40 -3.82
CA TYR A 137 19.28 -6.80 -2.54
C TYR A 137 18.39 -6.50 -1.32
N ASP A 138 17.34 -5.70 -1.48
CA ASP A 138 16.39 -5.41 -0.40
C ASP A 138 15.28 -6.48 -0.39
N ASP A 139 15.00 -7.11 0.76
CA ASP A 139 13.82 -8.00 0.88
C ASP A 139 12.59 -7.11 1.16
N VAL A 140 11.79 -6.87 0.13
CA VAL A 140 10.55 -6.08 0.20
C VAL A 140 9.38 -7.03 0.04
N ARG A 141 8.39 -6.94 0.93
CA ARG A 141 7.18 -7.76 0.90
C ARG A 141 5.94 -6.91 1.08
N MET A 142 4.92 -7.19 0.28
CA MET A 142 3.59 -6.59 0.36
C MET A 142 2.60 -7.57 1.01
N ASP A 143 1.53 -7.06 1.62
CA ASP A 143 0.46 -7.83 2.26
C ASP A 143 0.99 -8.87 3.27
N VAL A 144 1.89 -8.40 4.16
CA VAL A 144 2.58 -9.25 5.12
C VAL A 144 1.67 -9.58 6.29
N ARG A 145 1.40 -10.87 6.48
CA ARG A 145 0.57 -11.38 7.57
C ARG A 145 1.46 -11.93 8.69
N LEU A 146 1.36 -11.32 9.87
CA LEU A 146 1.98 -11.84 11.09
C LEU A 146 1.10 -12.94 11.68
N ASN A 147 1.71 -14.02 12.13
CA ASN A 147 1.03 -15.06 12.90
C ASN A 147 0.62 -14.48 14.26
N ARG A 148 -0.69 -14.41 14.49
CA ARG A 148 -1.27 -13.83 15.71
C ARG A 148 -0.86 -14.58 16.97
N ASP A 149 -0.64 -15.89 16.88
CA ASP A 149 -0.25 -16.72 18.02
C ASP A 149 1.18 -16.42 18.50
N THR A 150 2.00 -15.80 17.63
CA THR A 150 3.35 -15.37 17.97
C THR A 150 3.43 -13.94 18.51
N ILE A 151 2.35 -13.17 18.41
CA ILE A 151 2.31 -11.81 18.96
C ILE A 151 2.18 -11.91 20.50
N PRO A 152 3.06 -11.25 21.28
CA PRO A 152 3.00 -11.33 22.73
C PRO A 152 1.64 -10.90 23.29
N GLU A 153 1.18 -11.61 24.32
CA GLU A 153 -0.11 -11.36 24.95
C GLU A 153 -0.25 -9.90 25.41
N GLY A 154 -1.44 -9.32 25.20
CA GLY A 154 -1.72 -7.92 25.54
C GLY A 154 -1.21 -6.88 24.53
N ILE A 155 -0.40 -7.27 23.54
CA ILE A 155 0.04 -6.38 22.46
C ILE A 155 -1.01 -6.36 21.34
N ARG A 156 -1.72 -5.24 21.23
CA ARG A 156 -2.62 -4.95 20.09
C ARG A 156 -1.82 -4.35 18.92
N ALA A 157 -1.01 -5.18 18.29
CA ALA A 157 -0.29 -4.84 17.06
C ALA A 157 -1.15 -5.16 15.81
N GLU A 158 -0.83 -4.52 14.70
CA GLU A 158 -1.37 -4.91 13.40
C GLU A 158 -0.92 -6.32 13.04
N SER A 159 -1.86 -7.19 12.67
CA SER A 159 -1.55 -8.52 12.12
C SER A 159 -1.34 -8.49 10.61
N MET A 160 -1.77 -7.42 9.94
CA MET A 160 -1.56 -7.18 8.51
C MET A 160 -0.72 -5.92 8.33
N LEU A 161 0.49 -6.08 7.80
CA LEU A 161 1.38 -4.99 7.45
C LEU A 161 1.36 -4.84 5.93
N ASP A 162 0.96 -3.68 5.42
CA ASP A 162 0.79 -3.47 3.99
C ASP A 162 2.08 -3.69 3.21
N ILE A 163 3.19 -3.06 3.63
CA ILE A 163 4.53 -3.35 3.10
C ILE A 163 5.53 -3.40 4.26
N THR A 164 6.42 -4.39 4.22
CA THR A 164 7.64 -4.40 5.02
C THR A 164 8.88 -4.49 4.14
N MET A 165 9.97 -3.93 4.61
CA MET A 165 11.24 -3.98 3.89
C MET A 165 12.40 -4.17 4.86
N MET A 166 13.33 -5.01 4.46
CA MET A 166 14.64 -5.12 5.08
C MET A 166 15.70 -4.51 4.16
N LYS A 167 16.36 -3.44 4.62
CA LYS A 167 17.42 -2.74 3.88
C LYS A 167 18.55 -2.34 4.80
N SER A 168 19.78 -2.77 4.49
CA SER A 168 20.99 -2.42 5.26
C SER A 168 20.84 -2.58 6.78
N CYS A 169 20.35 -3.73 7.23
CA CYS A 169 20.08 -4.03 8.66
C CYS A 169 18.97 -3.19 9.32
N HIS A 170 18.21 -2.40 8.56
CA HIS A 170 17.08 -1.63 9.05
C HIS A 170 15.76 -2.22 8.54
N PHE A 171 14.83 -2.42 9.47
CA PHE A 171 13.49 -2.89 9.17
C PHE A 171 12.53 -1.72 9.03
N TYR A 172 11.74 -1.72 7.97
CA TYR A 172 10.80 -0.66 7.65
C TYR A 172 9.39 -1.22 7.55
N ILE A 173 8.42 -0.46 8.06
CA ILE A 173 6.99 -0.74 7.92
C ILE A 173 6.35 0.45 7.22
N PHE A 174 5.62 0.17 6.14
CA PHE A 174 4.84 1.17 5.42
C PHE A 174 3.37 0.73 5.43
N GLN A 175 2.51 1.56 5.99
CA GLN A 175 1.06 1.32 6.02
C GLN A 175 0.33 2.35 5.17
N CYS A 176 -0.73 1.94 4.49
CA CYS A 176 -1.41 2.67 3.44
C CYS A 176 -2.89 2.86 3.78
N PHE A 177 -3.31 4.11 3.86
CA PHE A 177 -4.70 4.49 4.09
C PHE A 177 -5.22 5.12 2.79
N SER A 178 -6.01 4.34 2.06
CA SER A 178 -6.66 4.77 0.81
C SER A 178 -8.02 5.45 1.02
N TYR A 179 -8.36 5.71 2.29
CA TYR A 179 -9.64 6.26 2.73
C TYR A 179 -9.43 7.54 3.54
N PRO A 180 -10.47 8.39 3.67
CA PRO A 180 -10.43 9.52 4.58
C PRO A 180 -10.12 9.07 6.02
N ILE A 181 -9.32 9.88 6.73
CA ILE A 181 -9.00 9.60 8.13
C ILE A 181 -10.22 9.84 9.01
N THR A 182 -10.65 8.80 9.72
CA THR A 182 -11.78 8.82 10.66
C THR A 182 -11.28 8.64 12.10
N ARG A 183 -12.19 8.43 13.05
CA ARG A 183 -11.83 8.13 14.45
C ARG A 183 -11.17 6.75 14.57
N GLU A 184 -11.64 5.79 13.79
CA GLU A 184 -11.13 4.43 13.72
C GLU A 184 -9.67 4.41 13.26
N SER A 185 -9.29 5.32 12.35
CA SER A 185 -7.90 5.48 11.91
C SER A 185 -6.93 5.80 13.05
N PHE A 186 -7.37 6.41 14.16
CA PHE A 186 -6.50 6.62 15.33
C PHE A 186 -6.26 5.33 16.12
N ILE A 187 -7.21 4.40 16.10
CA ILE A 187 -7.06 3.07 16.70
C ILE A 187 -6.06 2.28 15.87
N GLU A 188 -6.19 2.30 14.55
CA GLU A 188 -5.24 1.69 13.61
C GLU A 188 -3.84 2.31 13.77
N LEU A 189 -3.72 3.65 13.83
CA LEU A 189 -2.44 4.33 14.09
C LEU A 189 -1.75 3.81 15.37
N LYS A 190 -2.52 3.57 16.44
CA LYS A 190 -1.99 3.04 17.69
C LYS A 190 -1.50 1.60 17.50
N ALA A 191 -2.21 0.77 16.74
CA ALA A 191 -1.80 -0.59 16.43
C ALA A 191 -0.54 -0.62 15.53
N VAL A 192 -0.45 0.26 14.53
CA VAL A 192 0.76 0.45 13.71
C VAL A 192 1.95 0.84 14.58
N HIS A 193 1.79 1.78 15.51
CA HIS A 193 2.83 2.14 16.47
C HIS A 193 3.28 0.95 17.33
N LYS A 194 2.34 0.08 17.75
CA LYS A 194 2.70 -1.14 18.47
C LYS A 194 3.51 -2.10 17.60
N SER A 195 3.15 -2.29 16.33
CA SER A 195 3.93 -3.11 15.39
C SER A 195 5.33 -2.52 15.15
N VAL A 196 5.43 -1.21 14.96
CA VAL A 196 6.70 -0.50 14.79
C VAL A 196 7.61 -0.69 15.99
N LYS A 197 7.08 -0.58 17.22
CA LYS A 197 7.85 -0.83 18.44
C LYS A 197 8.24 -2.28 18.60
N LEU A 198 7.31 -3.19 18.35
CA LEU A 198 7.52 -4.63 18.49
C LEU A 198 8.65 -5.13 17.59
N LEU A 199 8.73 -4.61 16.37
CA LEU A 199 9.75 -4.97 15.37
C LEU A 199 10.93 -3.98 15.33
N ASN A 200 11.03 -3.04 16.27
CA ASN A 200 12.05 -1.97 16.25
C ASN A 200 12.25 -1.33 14.85
N ALA A 201 11.14 -1.01 14.19
CA ALA A 201 11.11 -0.61 12.79
C ALA A 201 11.14 0.91 12.61
N THR A 202 11.47 1.37 11.40
CA THR A 202 11.11 2.73 10.96
C THR A 202 9.73 2.70 10.31
N GLY A 203 8.77 3.46 10.86
CA GLY A 203 7.38 3.47 10.42
C GLY A 203 7.03 4.62 9.47
N PHE A 204 6.23 4.32 8.44
CA PHE A 204 5.65 5.28 7.50
C PHE A 204 4.15 5.04 7.32
N LEU A 205 3.38 6.12 7.20
CA LEU A 205 1.98 6.11 6.78
C LEU A 205 1.84 6.85 5.45
N PHE A 206 1.25 6.19 4.46
CA PHE A 206 0.88 6.76 3.18
C PHE A 206 -0.62 6.99 3.15
N LEU A 207 -1.04 8.24 2.97
CA LEU A 207 -2.45 8.62 3.04
C LEU A 207 -2.87 9.22 1.70
N ALA A 208 -3.80 8.55 1.02
CA ALA A 208 -4.35 9.04 -0.25
C ALA A 208 -5.10 10.37 -0.05
N HIS A 209 -5.86 10.47 1.04
CA HIS A 209 -6.57 11.68 1.44
C HIS A 209 -5.68 12.57 2.30
N ARG A 210 -5.89 13.88 2.19
CA ARG A 210 -5.19 14.84 3.05
C ARG A 210 -5.63 14.63 4.51
N PRO A 211 -4.73 14.25 5.43
CA PRO A 211 -5.07 14.11 6.83
C PRO A 211 -5.31 15.47 7.50
N HIS A 212 -6.12 15.48 8.55
CA HIS A 212 -6.21 16.62 9.45
C HIS A 212 -4.95 16.72 10.33
N ARG A 213 -4.64 17.93 10.81
CA ARG A 213 -3.39 18.23 11.54
C ARG A 213 -3.18 17.36 12.78
N GLY A 214 -4.24 17.10 13.56
CA GLY A 214 -4.15 16.29 14.78
C GLY A 214 -3.68 14.84 14.54
N PHE A 215 -4.05 14.24 13.41
CA PHE A 215 -3.55 12.90 13.04
C PHE A 215 -2.05 12.92 12.75
N ILE A 216 -1.56 13.95 12.03
CA ILE A 216 -0.15 14.12 11.72
C ILE A 216 0.67 14.29 13.00
N GLU A 217 0.21 15.15 13.90
CA GLU A 217 0.88 15.39 15.19
C GLU A 217 0.93 14.10 16.01
N ARG A 218 -0.17 13.35 16.07
CA ARG A 218 -0.18 12.09 16.81
C ARG A 218 0.74 11.03 16.22
N ALA A 219 0.77 10.88 14.89
CA ALA A 219 1.69 9.95 14.24
C ALA A 219 3.16 10.33 14.52
N LYS A 220 3.47 11.63 14.50
CA LYS A 220 4.80 12.14 14.84
C LYS A 220 5.20 11.82 16.28
N ASP A 221 4.28 11.93 17.24
CA ASP A 221 4.55 11.56 18.65
C ASP A 221 4.85 10.06 18.82
N TYR A 222 4.39 9.23 17.89
CA TYR A 222 4.72 7.81 17.81
C TYR A 222 5.98 7.52 17.00
N GLY A 223 6.67 8.54 16.51
CA GLY A 223 7.86 8.40 15.66
C GLY A 223 7.53 7.88 14.25
N ILE A 224 6.29 8.02 13.79
CA ILE A 224 5.83 7.53 12.48
C ILE A 224 5.76 8.69 11.49
N ASN A 225 6.37 8.50 10.33
CA ASN A 225 6.42 9.51 9.27
C ASN A 225 5.15 9.49 8.42
N VAL A 226 4.53 10.65 8.16
CA VAL A 226 3.29 10.75 7.37
C VAL A 226 3.55 11.36 5.98
N ILE A 227 3.24 10.58 4.95
CA ILE A 227 3.40 10.91 3.54
C ILE A 227 2.01 11.00 2.89
N TYR A 228 1.73 12.11 2.21
CA TYR A 228 0.44 12.32 1.52
C TYR A 228 0.60 13.26 0.31
N GLY A 229 -0.40 13.25 -0.58
CA GLY A 229 -0.44 14.06 -1.79
C GLY A 229 0.72 13.74 -2.74
N ARG A 230 1.26 14.76 -3.42
CA ARG A 230 2.35 14.63 -4.41
C ARG A 230 3.64 14.01 -3.88
N ARG A 231 3.79 13.88 -2.56
CA ARG A 231 4.95 13.21 -1.94
C ARG A 231 4.88 11.69 -2.07
N ILE A 232 3.71 11.11 -2.26
CA ILE A 232 3.53 9.64 -2.43
C ILE A 232 4.25 9.13 -3.69
N PRO A 233 3.90 9.57 -4.91
CA PRO A 233 4.53 9.05 -6.13
C PRO A 233 6.01 9.42 -6.24
N ASN A 234 6.46 10.44 -5.51
CA ASN A 234 7.84 10.91 -5.51
C ASN A 234 8.67 10.36 -4.35
N PHE A 235 8.08 9.54 -3.47
CA PHE A 235 8.75 9.06 -2.27
C PHE A 235 10.05 8.32 -2.58
N SER A 236 11.07 8.58 -1.78
CA SER A 236 12.35 7.88 -1.75
C SER A 236 12.83 7.79 -0.30
N LEU A 237 13.40 6.65 0.06
CA LEU A 237 14.12 6.44 1.31
C LEU A 237 15.54 6.98 1.23
#